data_AF-A0A9D2J604-F1
#
_entry.id   AF-A0A9D2J604-F1
#
_cell.length_a   1.000
_cell.length_b   1.000
_cell.length_c   1.000
_cell.angle_alpha   90.00
_cell.angle_beta   90.00
_cell.angle_gamma   90.00
#
_symmetry.space_group_name_H-M   'P 1'
#
loop_
_entity.id
_entity.type
_entity.pdbx_description
1 polymer ?
#
loop_
_entity_poly.entity_id
_entity_poly.type
_entity_poly.pdbx_seq_one_letter_code
_entity_poly.pdbx_strand_id
1 'polypeptide(L)'
;MTEPTAAPVTATGDNPPHRYTAELAGQIEQAWQDRWENEGTFHAPNPVGDLADGQVRPEKFYLLDMFPYPSGKGLHVGHPLGYIATDVVGRFKRMTGANVLHALGFDAFGLPAEQYAVQTGQHPRITTEENIATMRRQLRRMGLAHDSRRTFATTDPEFVRWTQWIFQQIFNSWFDPDAERRDGRGTGAARPITELVDQFAAGTRATPSGRPWAELTPAEQEEVLGTYRLAYVAHVPVNWCPGLGTVLANEEVTAEGRSERGNYPVFQRNLRQWMMRITAYGDRLVDDLDLLDWPEKVKTMQRNWIGRSEGAQVRFALGRREGDASSAVEVFTTRPDTLFGATFMVLAPESTVIDGLVPAAWPEGTKDAWTGGHATPAEALASYRSAAAAKTDLERQAEGREKTGVFTGVFATNPVNQTALPVFVADYVLSGYGTGAIMAVPAEDERD
;
A
#
# COMPACT_ATOMS: atom_id res chain seq x y z
N MET A 1 -53.12 -47.00 -11.55
CA MET A 1 -53.31 -45.70 -10.89
C MET A 1 -53.05 -44.64 -11.95
N THR A 2 -54.01 -43.76 -12.10
CA THR A 2 -54.23 -42.83 -13.22
C THR A 2 -53.11 -41.81 -13.38
N GLU A 3 -52.48 -41.80 -14.56
CA GLU A 3 -51.73 -40.66 -15.09
C GLU A 3 -52.69 -39.47 -15.31
N PRO A 4 -52.30 -38.24 -14.96
CA PRO A 4 -53.06 -37.07 -15.36
C PRO A 4 -52.74 -36.74 -16.82
N THR A 5 -53.68 -37.03 -17.71
CA THR A 5 -53.72 -36.54 -19.08
C THR A 5 -53.69 -35.01 -19.07
N ALA A 6 -52.57 -34.42 -19.51
CA ALA A 6 -52.48 -32.99 -19.76
C ALA A 6 -53.34 -32.64 -20.99
N ALA A 7 -54.26 -31.68 -20.82
CA ALA A 7 -55.07 -31.16 -21.91
C ALA A 7 -54.18 -30.46 -22.96
N PRO A 8 -54.52 -30.53 -24.26
CA PRO A 8 -53.75 -29.85 -25.29
C PRO A 8 -53.96 -28.34 -25.15
N VAL A 9 -52.88 -27.63 -24.84
CA VAL A 9 -52.84 -26.17 -24.89
C VAL A 9 -52.97 -25.78 -26.36
N THR A 10 -54.12 -25.23 -26.73
CA THR A 10 -54.34 -24.61 -28.04
C THR A 10 -53.34 -23.47 -28.23
N ALA A 11 -52.39 -23.67 -29.14
CA ALA A 11 -51.42 -22.68 -29.54
C ALA A 11 -52.13 -21.52 -30.29
N THR A 12 -52.50 -20.47 -29.56
CA THR A 12 -52.88 -19.19 -30.18
C THR A 12 -51.60 -18.38 -30.43
N GLY A 13 -51.13 -18.40 -31.68
CA GLY A 13 -50.01 -17.58 -32.18
C GLY A 13 -48.90 -18.38 -32.86
N ASP A 14 -48.27 -17.80 -33.89
CA ASP A 14 -47.18 -18.33 -34.74
C ASP A 14 -45.88 -18.77 -34.03
N ASN A 15 -45.92 -19.16 -32.75
CA ASN A 15 -44.74 -19.55 -31.99
C ASN A 15 -44.47 -21.07 -32.09
N PRO A 16 -43.25 -21.50 -32.46
CA PRO A 16 -42.88 -22.91 -32.48
C PRO A 16 -43.06 -23.59 -31.11
N PRO A 17 -43.51 -24.86 -31.05
CA PRO A 17 -43.83 -25.57 -29.81
C PRO A 17 -42.63 -25.81 -28.88
N HIS A 18 -41.39 -25.71 -29.40
CA HIS A 18 -40.14 -25.89 -28.64
C HIS A 18 -39.27 -24.63 -28.66
N ARG A 19 -39.87 -23.45 -28.78
CA ARG A 19 -39.12 -22.18 -28.75
C ARG A 19 -38.47 -21.99 -27.38
N TYR A 20 -37.16 -21.73 -27.37
CA TYR A 20 -36.47 -21.27 -26.17
C TYR A 20 -36.92 -19.84 -25.84
N THR A 21 -37.84 -19.72 -24.89
CA THR A 21 -38.35 -18.45 -24.37
C THR A 21 -37.67 -18.10 -23.05
N ALA A 22 -37.80 -16.85 -22.59
CA ALA A 22 -37.29 -16.45 -21.27
C ALA A 22 -37.95 -17.25 -20.12
N GLU A 23 -39.21 -17.64 -20.27
CA GLU A 23 -39.91 -18.48 -19.30
C GLU A 23 -39.32 -19.89 -19.26
N LEU A 24 -39.16 -20.53 -20.43
CA LEU A 24 -38.55 -21.85 -20.53
C LEU A 24 -37.08 -21.84 -20.06
N ALA A 25 -36.33 -20.79 -20.40
CA ALA A 25 -34.98 -20.55 -19.90
C ALA A 25 -34.96 -20.53 -18.37
N GLY A 26 -35.83 -19.74 -17.75
CA GLY A 26 -35.93 -19.64 -16.29
C GLY A 26 -36.25 -20.97 -15.61
N GLN A 27 -37.14 -21.78 -16.19
CA GLN A 27 -37.47 -23.12 -15.70
C GLN A 27 -36.26 -24.07 -15.79
N ILE A 28 -35.57 -24.09 -16.93
CA ILE A 28 -34.38 -24.93 -17.14
C ILE A 28 -33.25 -24.52 -16.21
N GLU A 29 -32.94 -23.22 -16.15
CA GLU A 29 -31.89 -22.67 -15.29
C GLU A 29 -32.13 -23.01 -13.82
N GLN A 30 -33.35 -22.79 -13.32
CA GLN A 30 -33.70 -23.06 -11.93
C GLN A 30 -33.60 -24.55 -11.62
N ALA A 31 -34.10 -25.42 -12.48
CA ALA A 31 -34.01 -26.87 -12.29
C ALA A 31 -32.56 -27.35 -12.19
N TRP A 32 -31.65 -26.83 -13.03
CA TRP A 32 -30.23 -27.17 -12.95
C TRP A 32 -29.55 -26.58 -11.71
N GLN A 33 -29.85 -25.34 -11.35
CA GLN A 33 -29.32 -24.68 -10.14
C GLN A 33 -29.75 -25.40 -8.86
N ASP A 34 -30.99 -25.86 -8.77
CA ASP A 34 -31.52 -26.64 -7.65
C ASP A 34 -30.84 -28.02 -7.59
N ARG A 35 -30.72 -28.70 -8.74
CA ARG A 35 -30.04 -29.98 -8.82
C ARG A 35 -28.58 -29.91 -8.37
N TRP A 36 -27.81 -28.93 -8.88
CA TRP A 36 -26.40 -28.81 -8.55
C TRP A 36 -26.15 -28.54 -7.07
N GLU A 37 -27.02 -27.75 -6.43
CA GLU A 37 -26.94 -27.49 -5.00
C GLU A 37 -27.30 -28.74 -4.18
N ASN A 38 -28.40 -29.42 -4.52
CA ASN A 38 -28.85 -30.63 -3.83
C ASN A 38 -27.83 -31.78 -3.93
N GLU A 39 -27.20 -31.94 -5.10
CA GLU A 39 -26.17 -32.96 -5.33
C GLU A 39 -24.78 -32.52 -4.83
N GLY A 40 -24.61 -31.27 -4.39
CA GLY A 40 -23.30 -30.71 -4.04
C GLY A 40 -22.32 -30.76 -5.21
N THR A 41 -22.80 -30.59 -6.46
CA THR A 41 -22.03 -30.82 -7.70
C THR A 41 -20.70 -30.06 -7.75
N PHE A 42 -20.65 -28.87 -7.13
CA PHE A 42 -19.47 -27.99 -7.13
C PHE A 42 -18.66 -28.04 -5.83
N HIS A 43 -19.04 -28.89 -4.88
CA HIS A 43 -18.23 -29.13 -3.69
C HIS A 43 -16.83 -29.62 -4.08
N ALA A 44 -15.82 -29.01 -3.48
CA ALA A 44 -14.42 -29.41 -3.62
C ALA A 44 -13.96 -30.10 -2.33
N PRO A 45 -13.74 -31.42 -2.34
CA PRO A 45 -13.32 -32.13 -1.14
C PRO A 45 -11.89 -31.82 -0.75
N ASN A 46 -11.65 -31.76 0.57
CA ASN A 46 -10.30 -31.69 1.13
C ASN A 46 -9.67 -33.09 1.17
N PRO A 47 -8.33 -33.19 1.10
CA PRO A 47 -7.60 -34.43 1.42
C PRO A 47 -7.89 -34.96 2.83
N VAL A 48 -8.14 -34.05 3.78
CA VAL A 48 -8.36 -34.34 5.21
C VAL A 48 -9.33 -33.32 5.85
N GLY A 49 -9.87 -33.64 7.03
CA GLY A 49 -10.70 -32.75 7.84
C GLY A 49 -12.19 -32.76 7.46
N ASP A 50 -12.94 -31.78 7.96
CA ASP A 50 -14.42 -31.79 7.97
C ASP A 50 -15.09 -31.72 6.59
N LEU A 51 -14.35 -31.29 5.57
CA LEU A 51 -14.81 -31.25 4.17
C LEU A 51 -14.19 -32.37 3.31
N ALA A 52 -13.61 -33.40 3.92
CA ALA A 52 -13.16 -34.60 3.22
C ALA A 52 -14.34 -35.55 2.96
N ASP A 53 -14.36 -36.18 1.79
CA ASP A 53 -15.37 -37.17 1.38
C ASP A 53 -14.74 -38.51 0.96
N GLY A 54 -13.43 -38.66 1.11
CA GLY A 54 -12.67 -39.83 0.69
C GLY A 54 -12.43 -39.94 -0.82
N GLN A 55 -12.88 -38.96 -1.63
CA GLN A 55 -12.81 -38.99 -3.09
C GLN A 55 -12.11 -37.75 -3.66
N VAL A 56 -10.90 -37.48 -3.18
CA VAL A 56 -10.08 -36.37 -3.68
C VAL A 56 -9.35 -36.78 -4.95
N ARG A 57 -9.68 -36.13 -6.06
CA ARG A 57 -8.97 -36.32 -7.32
C ARG A 57 -7.53 -35.78 -7.22
N PRO A 58 -6.55 -36.44 -7.85
CA PRO A 58 -5.13 -36.10 -7.67
C PRO A 58 -4.75 -34.76 -8.32
N GLU A 59 -5.31 -34.44 -9.48
CA GLU A 59 -5.10 -33.13 -10.12
C GLU A 59 -5.93 -32.07 -9.38
N LYS A 60 -5.27 -31.08 -8.80
CA LYS A 60 -5.90 -29.96 -8.10
C LYS A 60 -5.91 -28.71 -8.98
N PHE A 61 -6.98 -27.93 -8.90
CA PHE A 61 -7.06 -26.64 -9.57
C PHE A 61 -7.77 -25.64 -8.64
N TYR A 62 -7.13 -24.52 -8.35
CA TYR A 62 -7.70 -23.49 -7.48
C TYR A 62 -7.99 -22.24 -8.30
N LEU A 63 -9.27 -21.88 -8.36
CA LEU A 63 -9.78 -20.67 -8.97
C LEU A 63 -10.20 -19.68 -7.90
N LEU A 64 -9.72 -18.46 -8.02
CA LEU A 64 -10.05 -17.36 -7.14
C LEU A 64 -10.40 -16.14 -7.98
N ASP A 65 -11.61 -15.62 -7.74
CA ASP A 65 -12.02 -14.32 -8.22
C ASP A 65 -11.70 -13.26 -7.15
N MET A 66 -11.48 -12.01 -7.59
CA MET A 66 -11.52 -10.88 -6.66
C MET A 66 -12.95 -10.74 -6.14
N PHE A 67 -13.17 -11.19 -4.93
CA PHE A 67 -14.43 -11.13 -4.21
C PHE A 67 -14.99 -9.71 -4.05
N PRO A 68 -16.32 -9.52 -4.11
CA PRO A 68 -16.93 -8.20 -4.25
C PRO A 68 -17.05 -7.47 -2.91
N TYR A 69 -17.04 -6.13 -2.99
CA TYR A 69 -17.49 -5.26 -1.92
C TYR A 69 -19.03 -5.26 -1.86
N PRO A 70 -19.68 -5.58 -0.72
CA PRO A 70 -21.13 -5.50 -0.55
C PRO A 70 -21.60 -4.06 -0.29
N SER A 71 -21.15 -3.11 -1.10
CA SER A 71 -21.34 -1.66 -0.92
C SER A 71 -22.36 -1.04 -1.87
N GLY A 72 -23.03 -1.83 -2.70
CA GLY A 72 -24.06 -1.38 -3.64
C GLY A 72 -25.34 -2.22 -3.54
N LYS A 73 -26.37 -1.86 -4.31
CA LYS A 73 -27.69 -2.55 -4.33
C LYS A 73 -27.65 -4.01 -4.86
N GLY A 74 -26.46 -4.56 -5.10
CA GLY A 74 -26.22 -5.85 -5.72
C GLY A 74 -25.05 -5.80 -6.70
N LEU A 75 -24.86 -6.87 -7.45
CA LEU A 75 -23.85 -6.97 -8.50
C LEU A 75 -24.20 -6.06 -9.69
N HIS A 76 -23.24 -5.26 -10.16
CA HIS A 76 -23.26 -4.64 -11.50
C HIS A 76 -22.69 -5.58 -12.56
N VAL A 77 -22.96 -5.29 -13.84
CA VAL A 77 -22.56 -6.08 -15.03
C VAL A 77 -21.05 -6.34 -15.18
N GLY A 78 -20.23 -5.57 -14.47
CA GLY A 78 -18.79 -5.77 -14.42
C GLY A 78 -18.36 -6.99 -13.61
N HIS A 79 -19.07 -7.36 -12.53
CA HIS A 79 -18.70 -8.55 -11.75
C HIS A 79 -18.86 -9.85 -12.54
N PRO A 80 -20.00 -10.10 -13.23
CA PRO A 80 -20.16 -11.32 -14.01
C PRO A 80 -19.13 -11.46 -15.12
N LEU A 81 -18.59 -10.37 -15.68
CA LEU A 81 -17.60 -10.44 -16.75
C LEU A 81 -16.37 -11.26 -16.33
N GLY A 82 -15.85 -11.03 -15.12
CA GLY A 82 -14.75 -11.82 -14.56
C GLY A 82 -15.20 -13.21 -14.14
N TYR A 83 -16.29 -13.29 -13.38
CA TYR A 83 -16.74 -14.55 -12.76
C TYR A 83 -17.19 -15.60 -13.78
N ILE A 84 -17.77 -15.19 -14.91
CA ILE A 84 -18.16 -16.12 -15.99
C ILE A 84 -16.91 -16.73 -16.64
N ALA A 85 -15.85 -15.95 -16.84
CA ALA A 85 -14.62 -16.46 -17.46
C ALA A 85 -13.96 -17.53 -16.57
N THR A 86 -13.86 -17.29 -15.27
CA THR A 86 -13.33 -18.25 -14.30
C THR A 86 -14.24 -19.47 -14.14
N ASP A 87 -15.56 -19.29 -14.12
CA ASP A 87 -16.54 -20.40 -14.08
C ASP A 87 -16.41 -21.34 -15.29
N VAL A 88 -16.26 -20.78 -16.51
CA VAL A 88 -16.05 -21.56 -17.74
C VAL A 88 -14.79 -22.42 -17.62
N VAL A 89 -13.67 -21.84 -17.17
CA VAL A 89 -12.41 -22.57 -16.96
C VAL A 89 -12.57 -23.64 -15.87
N GLY A 90 -13.26 -23.32 -14.77
CA GLY A 90 -13.48 -24.24 -13.66
C GLY A 90 -14.32 -25.44 -14.05
N ARG A 91 -15.40 -25.22 -14.80
CA ARG A 91 -16.24 -26.31 -15.34
C ARG A 91 -15.45 -27.18 -16.30
N PHE A 92 -14.71 -26.58 -17.23
CA PHE A 92 -13.82 -27.32 -18.14
C PHE A 92 -12.84 -28.20 -17.36
N LYS A 93 -12.11 -27.63 -16.39
CA LYS A 93 -11.15 -28.38 -15.56
C LYS A 93 -11.80 -29.51 -14.76
N ARG A 94 -13.00 -29.28 -14.20
CA ARG A 94 -13.75 -30.31 -13.48
C ARG A 94 -14.16 -31.44 -14.43
N MET A 95 -14.64 -31.11 -15.63
CA MET A 95 -15.03 -32.08 -16.65
C MET A 95 -13.83 -32.88 -17.20
N THR A 96 -12.63 -32.30 -17.22
CA THR A 96 -11.39 -33.02 -17.57
C THR A 96 -10.77 -33.77 -16.40
N GLY A 97 -11.42 -33.81 -15.25
CA GLY A 97 -11.05 -34.69 -14.13
C GLY A 97 -10.26 -34.04 -12.99
N ALA A 98 -10.10 -32.71 -12.97
CA ALA A 98 -9.47 -32.03 -11.84
C ALA A 98 -10.43 -31.87 -10.65
N ASN A 99 -9.88 -31.89 -9.43
CA ASN A 99 -10.53 -31.38 -8.23
C ASN A 99 -10.44 -29.86 -8.22
N VAL A 100 -11.54 -29.19 -8.57
CA VAL A 100 -11.60 -27.73 -8.73
C VAL A 100 -12.17 -27.09 -7.47
N LEU A 101 -11.33 -26.35 -6.75
CA LEU A 101 -11.77 -25.41 -5.72
C LEU A 101 -12.09 -24.07 -6.38
N HIS A 102 -13.35 -23.67 -6.34
CA HIS A 102 -13.81 -22.35 -6.78
C HIS A 102 -14.75 -21.83 -5.72
N ALA A 103 -14.38 -20.75 -5.03
CA ALA A 103 -15.14 -20.22 -3.90
C ALA A 103 -15.11 -18.70 -3.92
N LEU A 104 -16.16 -18.09 -3.34
CA LEU A 104 -16.32 -16.65 -3.29
C LEU A 104 -16.69 -16.21 -1.87
N GLY A 105 -15.95 -15.26 -1.33
CA GLY A 105 -16.28 -14.54 -0.10
C GLY A 105 -16.93 -13.18 -0.38
N PHE A 106 -16.98 -12.33 0.64
CA PHE A 106 -17.38 -10.92 0.52
C PHE A 106 -16.39 -10.03 1.27
N ASP A 107 -15.87 -8.99 0.62
CA ASP A 107 -15.01 -8.00 1.24
C ASP A 107 -15.85 -6.93 1.92
N ALA A 108 -16.27 -7.21 3.16
CA ALA A 108 -17.38 -6.58 3.84
C ALA A 108 -16.98 -5.47 4.84
N PHE A 109 -15.68 -5.24 5.05
CA PHE A 109 -15.17 -4.18 5.93
C PHE A 109 -14.74 -2.93 5.16
N GLY A 110 -14.47 -1.85 5.90
CA GLY A 110 -13.82 -0.66 5.40
C GLY A 110 -14.74 0.34 4.72
N LEU A 111 -14.10 1.31 4.07
CA LEU A 111 -14.73 2.50 3.53
C LEU A 111 -15.92 2.25 2.59
N PRO A 112 -15.90 1.25 1.68
CA PRO A 112 -17.04 1.03 0.80
C PRO A 112 -18.34 0.73 1.55
N ALA A 113 -18.30 -0.11 2.58
CA ALA A 113 -19.48 -0.48 3.37
C ALA A 113 -19.92 0.67 4.30
N GLU A 114 -18.97 1.38 4.91
CA GLU A 114 -19.25 2.50 5.81
C GLU A 114 -19.83 3.71 5.07
N GLN A 115 -19.31 4.07 3.89
CA GLN A 115 -19.86 5.18 3.11
C GLN A 115 -21.29 4.89 2.66
N TYR A 116 -21.58 3.66 2.24
CA TYR A 116 -22.94 3.27 1.88
C TYR A 116 -23.90 3.40 3.07
N ALA A 117 -23.45 2.98 4.26
CA ALA A 117 -24.21 3.12 5.50
C ALA A 117 -24.47 4.59 5.88
N VAL A 118 -23.48 5.47 5.72
CA VAL A 118 -23.63 6.92 5.94
C VAL A 118 -24.65 7.52 4.97
N GLN A 119 -24.62 7.13 3.70
CA GLN A 119 -25.57 7.62 2.68
C GLN A 119 -27.01 7.19 2.95
N THR A 120 -27.22 5.97 3.44
CA THR A 120 -28.56 5.42 3.71
C THR A 120 -29.07 5.73 5.12
N GLY A 121 -28.19 6.17 6.03
CA GLY A 121 -28.52 6.40 7.44
C GLY A 121 -28.76 5.12 8.25
N GLN A 122 -28.35 3.97 7.73
CA GLN A 122 -28.58 2.65 8.33
C GLN A 122 -27.25 2.06 8.83
N HIS A 123 -27.29 1.30 9.93
CA HIS A 123 -26.08 0.71 10.51
C HIS A 123 -25.34 -0.18 9.50
N PRO A 124 -24.00 -0.06 9.33
CA PRO A 124 -23.24 -0.76 8.28
C PRO A 124 -23.41 -2.28 8.26
N ARG A 125 -23.54 -2.90 9.44
CA ARG A 125 -23.82 -4.34 9.54
C ARG A 125 -25.09 -4.76 8.79
N ILE A 126 -26.17 -3.99 8.96
CA ILE A 126 -27.47 -4.36 8.41
C ILE A 126 -27.43 -4.25 6.89
N THR A 127 -26.95 -3.12 6.37
CA THR A 127 -26.84 -2.91 4.91
C THR A 127 -25.91 -3.92 4.26
N THR A 128 -24.78 -4.24 4.90
CA THR A 128 -23.82 -5.23 4.44
C THR A 128 -24.45 -6.63 4.35
N GLU A 129 -25.14 -7.08 5.39
CA GLU A 129 -25.79 -8.39 5.43
C GLU A 129 -26.92 -8.51 4.37
N GLU A 130 -27.72 -7.46 4.19
CA GLU A 130 -28.75 -7.37 3.15
C GLU A 130 -28.16 -7.40 1.73
N ASN A 131 -27.06 -6.68 1.50
CA ASN A 131 -26.35 -6.66 0.23
C ASN A 131 -25.72 -8.02 -0.08
N ILE A 132 -25.08 -8.68 0.90
CA ILE A 132 -24.55 -10.04 0.76
C ILE A 132 -25.67 -11.01 0.39
N ALA A 133 -26.81 -10.96 1.08
CA ALA A 133 -27.95 -11.82 0.77
C ALA A 133 -28.45 -11.60 -0.68
N THR A 134 -28.47 -10.35 -1.13
CA THR A 134 -28.85 -9.99 -2.51
C THR A 134 -27.84 -10.50 -3.53
N MET A 135 -26.54 -10.30 -3.30
CA MET A 135 -25.49 -10.80 -4.16
C MET A 135 -25.51 -12.33 -4.24
N ARG A 136 -25.72 -13.04 -3.13
CA ARG A 136 -25.87 -14.51 -3.12
C ARG A 136 -27.02 -14.96 -4.03
N ARG A 137 -28.19 -14.31 -3.96
CA ARG A 137 -29.31 -14.62 -4.88
C ARG A 137 -28.95 -14.39 -6.34
N GLN A 138 -28.24 -13.30 -6.64
CA GLN A 138 -27.81 -12.97 -8.02
C GLN A 138 -26.76 -13.96 -8.55
N LEU A 139 -25.75 -14.30 -7.74
CA LEU A 139 -24.73 -15.32 -8.08
C LEU A 139 -25.39 -16.67 -8.34
N ARG A 140 -26.34 -17.08 -7.48
CA ARG A 140 -27.12 -18.31 -7.67
C ARG A 140 -27.88 -18.28 -9.00
N ARG A 141 -28.57 -17.18 -9.31
CA ARG A 141 -29.33 -17.03 -10.55
C ARG A 141 -28.46 -17.06 -11.81
N MET A 142 -27.18 -16.68 -11.71
CA MET A 142 -26.21 -16.84 -12.80
C MET A 142 -25.68 -18.27 -12.93
N GLY A 143 -25.93 -19.15 -11.96
CA GLY A 143 -25.52 -20.55 -12.01
C GLY A 143 -24.01 -20.76 -11.89
N LEU A 144 -23.29 -19.88 -11.19
CA LEU A 144 -21.85 -20.00 -11.00
C LEU A 144 -21.48 -21.18 -10.09
N ALA A 145 -20.39 -21.88 -10.40
CA ALA A 145 -19.93 -23.12 -9.80
C ALA A 145 -19.16 -22.92 -8.48
N HIS A 146 -19.60 -22.00 -7.62
CA HIS A 146 -18.96 -21.75 -6.33
C HIS A 146 -19.29 -22.84 -5.29
N ASP A 147 -18.29 -23.25 -4.50
CA ASP A 147 -18.47 -24.07 -3.30
C ASP A 147 -18.98 -23.19 -2.14
N SER A 148 -20.30 -23.20 -1.94
CA SER A 148 -20.99 -22.36 -0.94
C SER A 148 -20.57 -22.66 0.50
N ARG A 149 -20.03 -23.84 0.79
CA ARG A 149 -19.54 -24.23 2.12
C ARG A 149 -18.31 -23.41 2.56
N ARG A 150 -17.65 -22.73 1.61
CA ARG A 150 -16.42 -21.96 1.82
C ARG A 150 -16.62 -20.46 1.65
N THR A 151 -17.87 -20.00 1.61
CA THR A 151 -18.17 -18.57 1.61
C THR A 151 -17.99 -17.99 3.02
N PHE A 152 -17.52 -16.75 3.08
CA PHE A 152 -17.37 -15.98 4.31
C PHE A 152 -17.52 -14.50 3.99
N ALA A 153 -17.80 -13.68 5.01
CA ALA A 153 -17.64 -12.23 4.93
C ALA A 153 -16.46 -11.82 5.81
N THR A 154 -15.67 -10.82 5.39
CA THR A 154 -14.54 -10.34 6.21
C THR A 154 -14.98 -9.74 7.55
N THR A 155 -16.27 -9.42 7.70
CA THR A 155 -16.94 -9.00 8.94
C THR A 155 -17.32 -10.13 9.90
N ASP A 156 -17.18 -11.39 9.49
CA ASP A 156 -17.50 -12.54 10.32
C ASP A 156 -16.50 -12.63 11.49
N PRO A 157 -16.95 -12.79 12.75
CA PRO A 157 -16.04 -12.88 13.89
C PRO A 157 -14.98 -13.99 13.75
N GLU A 158 -15.36 -15.12 13.14
CA GLU A 158 -14.46 -16.24 12.85
C GLU A 158 -13.38 -15.91 11.81
N PHE A 159 -13.61 -14.91 10.96
CA PHE A 159 -12.60 -14.37 10.04
C PHE A 159 -11.71 -13.33 10.75
N VAL A 160 -12.34 -12.39 11.48
CA VAL A 160 -11.64 -11.30 12.19
C VAL A 160 -10.58 -11.81 13.16
N ARG A 161 -10.85 -12.90 13.89
CA ARG A 161 -9.87 -13.48 14.83
C ARG A 161 -8.55 -13.84 14.13
N TRP A 162 -8.61 -14.29 12.88
CA TRP A 162 -7.43 -14.66 12.10
C TRP A 162 -6.69 -13.43 11.61
N THR A 163 -7.39 -12.38 11.23
CA THR A 163 -6.77 -11.08 10.92
C THR A 163 -6.01 -10.54 12.14
N GLN A 164 -6.62 -10.59 13.33
CA GLN A 164 -5.97 -10.18 14.58
C GLN A 164 -4.76 -11.07 14.93
N TRP A 165 -4.89 -12.37 14.73
CA TRP A 165 -3.81 -13.31 14.96
C TRP A 165 -2.63 -13.09 14.00
N ILE A 166 -2.88 -12.90 12.70
CA ILE A 166 -1.86 -12.58 11.70
C ILE A 166 -1.15 -11.28 12.07
N PHE A 167 -1.91 -10.24 12.45
CA PHE A 167 -1.33 -8.99 12.91
C PHE A 167 -0.39 -9.20 14.11
N GLN A 168 -0.79 -10.02 15.10
CA GLN A 168 0.08 -10.36 16.22
C GLN A 168 1.34 -11.13 15.80
N GLN A 169 1.26 -12.01 14.78
CA GLN A 169 2.46 -12.67 14.25
C GLN A 169 3.42 -11.65 13.63
N ILE A 170 2.90 -10.72 12.82
CA ILE A 170 3.70 -9.66 12.18
C ILE A 170 4.28 -8.71 13.24
N PHE A 171 3.47 -8.27 14.21
CA PHE A 171 3.91 -7.41 15.30
C PHE A 171 5.03 -8.06 16.12
N ASN A 172 4.90 -9.36 16.43
CA ASN A 172 5.91 -10.12 17.17
C ASN A 172 7.03 -10.66 16.29
N SER A 173 7.24 -10.08 15.11
CA SER A 173 8.34 -10.42 14.20
C SER A 173 9.13 -9.16 13.80
N TRP A 174 10.41 -9.35 13.48
CA TRP A 174 11.28 -8.34 12.88
C TRP A 174 11.90 -8.87 11.59
N PHE A 175 12.38 -7.97 10.72
CA PHE A 175 13.07 -8.37 9.50
C PHE A 175 14.57 -8.55 9.77
N ASP A 176 15.06 -9.77 9.62
CA ASP A 176 16.48 -10.08 9.68
C ASP A 176 17.06 -10.14 8.25
N PRO A 177 17.91 -9.17 7.86
CA PRO A 177 18.50 -9.13 6.51
C PRO A 177 19.45 -10.30 6.24
N ASP A 178 19.99 -10.94 7.29
CA ASP A 178 20.98 -12.00 7.18
C ASP A 178 20.36 -13.40 7.30
N ALA A 179 19.13 -13.50 7.80
CA ALA A 179 18.43 -14.77 7.91
C ALA A 179 18.16 -15.39 6.53
N GLU A 180 18.50 -16.67 6.36
CA GLU A 180 18.17 -17.42 5.16
C GLU A 180 16.66 -17.43 4.89
N ARG A 181 16.28 -17.15 3.64
CA ARG A 181 14.89 -17.26 3.23
C ARG A 181 14.46 -18.73 3.25
N ARG A 182 13.20 -18.97 3.63
CA ARG A 182 12.60 -20.32 3.67
C ARG A 182 12.59 -21.05 2.32
N ASP A 183 12.58 -20.30 1.23
CA ASP A 183 12.64 -20.84 -0.14
C ASP A 183 14.07 -21.10 -0.62
N GLY A 184 15.10 -20.82 0.20
CA GLY A 184 16.51 -21.03 -0.11
C GLY A 184 17.11 -20.00 -1.08
N ARG A 185 16.39 -18.92 -1.40
CA ARG A 185 16.79 -17.95 -2.45
C ARG A 185 17.35 -16.66 -1.87
N GLY A 186 18.46 -16.78 -1.14
CA GLY A 186 19.16 -15.65 -0.52
C GLY A 186 18.74 -15.40 0.92
N THR A 187 19.01 -14.19 1.41
CA THR A 187 18.77 -13.77 2.79
C THR A 187 17.62 -12.76 2.89
N GLY A 188 17.23 -12.36 4.10
CA GLY A 188 16.14 -11.43 4.35
C GLY A 188 14.83 -12.15 4.68
N ALA A 189 14.60 -12.42 5.96
CA ALA A 189 13.42 -13.13 6.43
C ALA A 189 12.87 -12.58 7.75
N ALA A 190 11.57 -12.82 7.99
CA ALA A 190 10.96 -12.52 9.29
C ALA A 190 11.51 -13.49 10.35
N ARG A 191 11.91 -12.96 11.51
CA ARG A 191 12.30 -13.71 12.69
C ARG A 191 11.46 -13.30 13.90
N PRO A 192 11.21 -14.19 14.87
CA PRO A 192 10.53 -13.83 16.11
C PRO A 192 11.25 -12.69 16.83
N ILE A 193 10.49 -11.73 17.36
CA ILE A 193 11.05 -10.58 18.10
C ILE A 193 11.81 -11.01 19.36
N THR A 194 11.48 -12.17 19.93
CA THR A 194 12.18 -12.74 21.10
C THR A 194 13.65 -13.01 20.81
N GLU A 195 14.00 -13.44 19.59
CA GLU A 195 15.39 -13.65 19.21
C GLU A 195 16.19 -12.34 19.20
N LEU A 196 15.54 -11.23 18.82
CA LEU A 196 16.16 -9.90 18.87
C LEU A 196 16.34 -9.42 20.30
N VAL A 197 15.37 -9.68 21.18
CA VAL A 197 15.48 -9.40 22.62
C VAL A 197 16.65 -10.16 23.23
N ASP A 198 16.81 -11.44 22.90
CA ASP A 198 17.92 -12.27 23.38
C ASP A 198 19.29 -11.72 22.90
N GLN A 199 19.38 -11.24 21.65
CA GLN A 199 20.60 -10.60 21.13
C GLN A 199 20.98 -9.34 21.92
N PHE A 200 20.01 -8.48 22.24
CA PHE A 200 20.26 -7.29 23.05
C PHE A 200 20.61 -7.64 24.50
N ALA A 201 19.91 -8.61 25.10
CA ALA A 201 20.16 -9.05 26.47
C ALA A 201 21.54 -9.72 26.64
N ALA A 202 21.98 -10.47 25.63
CA ALA A 202 23.31 -11.09 25.60
C ALA A 202 24.44 -10.10 25.25
N GLY A 203 24.11 -8.88 24.80
CA GLY A 203 25.09 -7.89 24.36
C GLY A 203 25.75 -8.20 23.01
N THR A 204 25.24 -9.19 22.26
CA THR A 204 25.73 -9.49 20.90
C THR A 204 25.25 -8.47 19.87
N ARG A 205 24.17 -7.74 20.19
CA ARG A 205 23.72 -6.56 19.47
C ARG A 205 23.73 -5.34 20.41
N ALA A 206 24.36 -4.26 19.97
CA ALA A 206 24.36 -3.00 20.71
C ALA A 206 23.03 -2.26 20.55
N THR A 207 22.52 -1.66 21.63
CA THR A 207 21.33 -0.80 21.54
C THR A 207 21.69 0.50 20.80
N PRO A 208 20.72 1.15 20.13
CA PRO A 208 20.98 2.41 19.41
C PRO A 208 21.53 3.54 20.30
N SER A 209 21.18 3.55 21.60
CA SER A 209 21.66 4.55 22.56
C SER A 209 23.04 4.21 23.15
N GLY A 210 23.58 3.03 22.86
CA GLY A 210 24.82 2.51 23.46
C GLY A 210 24.68 2.06 24.91
N ARG A 211 23.54 2.29 25.56
CA ARG A 211 23.26 1.80 26.93
C ARG A 211 23.01 0.29 26.91
N PRO A 212 23.50 -0.49 27.89
CA PRO A 212 23.16 -1.90 28.03
C PRO A 212 21.64 -2.12 28.06
N TRP A 213 21.16 -3.19 27.42
CA TRP A 213 19.72 -3.51 27.33
C TRP A 213 19.04 -3.59 28.70
N ALA A 214 19.73 -4.17 29.70
CA ALA A 214 19.24 -4.32 31.05
C ALA A 214 19.05 -2.99 31.81
N GLU A 215 19.66 -1.89 31.32
CA GLU A 215 19.52 -0.55 31.91
C GLU A 215 18.38 0.26 31.27
N LEU A 216 17.78 -0.24 30.19
CA LEU A 216 16.63 0.40 29.55
C LEU A 216 15.34 0.04 30.32
N THR A 217 14.46 1.02 30.47
CA THR A 217 13.10 0.80 30.95
C THR A 217 12.29 -0.01 29.92
N PRO A 218 11.21 -0.69 30.32
CA PRO A 218 10.35 -1.42 29.37
C PRO A 218 9.82 -0.55 28.22
N ALA A 219 9.60 0.75 28.46
CA ALA A 219 9.17 1.68 27.42
C ALA A 219 10.28 1.99 26.41
N GLU A 220 11.51 2.26 26.88
CA GLU A 220 12.68 2.46 26.02
C GLU A 220 12.99 1.18 25.22
N GLN A 221 12.85 0.01 25.84
CA GLN A 221 13.00 -1.28 25.15
C GLN A 221 11.98 -1.44 24.02
N GLU A 222 10.70 -1.14 24.25
CA GLU A 222 9.68 -1.24 23.20
C GLU A 222 9.89 -0.21 22.07
N GLU A 223 10.38 0.98 22.40
CA GLU A 223 10.76 1.97 21.39
C GLU A 223 11.89 1.44 20.49
N VAL A 224 12.93 0.84 21.08
CA VAL A 224 14.00 0.18 20.33
C VAL A 224 13.43 -0.95 19.46
N LEU A 225 12.63 -1.86 20.03
CA LEU A 225 12.03 -2.97 19.26
C LEU A 225 11.15 -2.47 18.12
N GLY A 226 10.39 -1.39 18.33
CA GLY A 226 9.55 -0.76 17.31
C GLY A 226 10.32 -0.35 16.06
N THR A 227 11.62 -0.02 16.18
CA THR A 227 12.49 0.29 15.03
C THR A 227 12.80 -0.93 14.16
N TYR A 228 12.64 -2.15 14.68
CA TYR A 228 12.90 -3.41 13.98
C TYR A 228 11.63 -4.19 13.61
N ARG A 229 10.55 -4.06 14.39
CA ARG A 229 9.29 -4.79 14.17
C ARG A 229 8.76 -4.57 12.75
N LEU A 230 8.11 -5.62 12.22
CA LEU A 230 7.43 -5.57 10.92
C LEU A 230 6.11 -4.79 10.97
N ALA A 231 5.44 -4.75 12.11
CA ALA A 231 4.34 -3.83 12.39
C ALA A 231 4.70 -2.94 13.58
N TYR A 232 4.60 -1.62 13.41
CA TYR A 232 5.05 -0.65 14.41
C TYR A 232 4.18 0.61 14.38
N VAL A 233 4.27 1.41 15.43
CA VAL A 233 3.56 2.69 15.51
C VAL A 233 4.51 3.83 15.21
N ALA A 234 4.11 4.75 14.34
CA ALA A 234 4.89 5.94 14.00
C ALA A 234 4.01 7.19 13.98
N HIS A 235 4.62 8.34 14.25
CA HIS A 235 4.02 9.64 13.94
C HIS A 235 4.54 10.06 12.59
N VAL A 236 3.71 9.93 11.57
CA VAL A 236 4.08 10.24 10.19
C VAL A 236 3.02 11.15 9.57
N PRO A 237 3.41 12.00 8.60
CA PRO A 237 2.45 12.68 7.75
C PRO A 237 1.68 11.60 6.99
N VAL A 238 0.38 11.51 7.27
CA VAL A 238 -0.51 10.58 6.57
C VAL A 238 -1.51 11.34 5.73
N ASN A 239 -1.94 10.70 4.65
CA ASN A 239 -3.04 11.14 3.83
C ASN A 239 -4.32 11.10 4.67
N TRP A 240 -4.86 12.26 5.00
CA TRP A 240 -6.10 12.44 5.74
C TRP A 240 -7.18 12.97 4.80
N CYS A 241 -8.32 12.27 4.77
CA CYS A 241 -9.45 12.66 3.94
C CYS A 241 -10.63 13.12 4.83
N PRO A 242 -10.84 14.43 5.04
CA PRO A 242 -11.92 14.94 5.89
C PRO A 242 -13.32 14.48 5.43
N GLY A 243 -13.53 14.35 4.12
CA GLY A 243 -14.80 13.86 3.56
C GLY A 243 -15.11 12.41 3.91
N LEU A 244 -14.08 11.62 4.26
CA LEU A 244 -14.20 10.23 4.69
C LEU A 244 -13.97 10.04 6.19
N GLY A 245 -13.47 11.06 6.90
CA GLY A 245 -13.17 11.00 8.32
C GLY A 245 -12.08 10.00 8.70
N THR A 246 -11.20 9.60 7.77
CA THR A 246 -10.15 8.61 8.01
C THR A 246 -8.84 8.95 7.29
N VAL A 247 -7.78 8.24 7.69
CA VAL A 247 -6.51 8.17 6.98
C VAL A 247 -6.59 7.21 5.79
N LEU A 248 -5.81 7.47 4.75
CA LEU A 248 -5.70 6.67 3.52
C LEU A 248 -4.27 6.20 3.32
N ALA A 249 -4.08 5.00 2.78
CA ALA A 249 -2.79 4.54 2.27
C ALA A 249 -2.39 5.35 1.01
N ASN A 250 -1.13 5.29 0.60
CA ASN A 250 -0.67 5.97 -0.62
C ASN A 250 -1.38 5.41 -1.86
N GLU A 251 -1.67 4.11 -1.86
CA GLU A 251 -2.39 3.39 -2.91
C GLU A 251 -3.87 3.83 -3.04
N GLU A 252 -4.42 4.49 -2.02
CA GLU A 252 -5.81 4.98 -1.98
C GLU A 252 -5.93 6.47 -2.38
N VAL A 253 -4.82 7.11 -2.76
CA VAL A 253 -4.76 8.50 -3.20
C VAL A 253 -4.40 8.56 -4.69
N THR A 254 -5.23 9.24 -5.48
CA THR A 254 -4.99 9.42 -6.91
C THR A 254 -3.83 10.40 -7.15
N ALA A 255 -3.29 10.41 -8.37
CA ALA A 255 -2.21 11.32 -8.75
C ALA A 255 -2.59 12.80 -8.57
N GLU A 256 -3.88 13.13 -8.61
CA GLU A 256 -4.42 14.48 -8.40
C GLU A 256 -4.62 14.83 -6.91
N GLY A 257 -4.13 13.99 -5.98
CA GLY A 257 -4.24 14.23 -4.53
C GLY A 257 -5.66 14.07 -4.00
N ARG A 258 -6.45 13.15 -4.57
CA ARG A 258 -7.84 12.90 -4.18
C ARG A 258 -8.01 11.46 -3.72
N SER A 259 -9.03 11.20 -2.91
CA SER A 259 -9.33 9.83 -2.47
C SER A 259 -9.86 9.01 -3.64
N GLU A 260 -9.34 7.80 -3.84
CA GLU A 260 -9.85 6.83 -4.84
C GLU A 260 -11.37 6.62 -4.66
N ARG A 261 -11.82 6.59 -3.40
CA ARG A 261 -13.24 6.56 -3.04
C ARG A 261 -13.81 7.92 -2.75
N GLY A 262 -14.91 8.26 -3.41
CA GLY A 262 -15.68 9.48 -3.14
C GLY A 262 -15.07 10.77 -3.73
N ASN A 263 -13.87 10.70 -4.31
CA ASN A 263 -13.23 11.80 -5.01
C ASN A 263 -13.13 13.07 -4.14
N TYR A 264 -12.74 12.92 -2.87
CA TYR A 264 -12.59 14.03 -1.92
C TYR A 264 -11.14 14.55 -1.92
N PRO A 265 -10.89 15.84 -1.62
CA PRO A 265 -9.54 16.35 -1.41
C PRO A 265 -8.85 15.63 -0.24
N VAL A 266 -7.59 15.24 -0.45
CA VAL A 266 -6.75 14.63 0.56
C VAL A 266 -5.72 15.65 1.04
N PHE A 267 -5.53 15.71 2.36
CA PHE A 267 -4.58 16.60 3.00
C PHE A 267 -3.59 15.77 3.79
N GLN A 268 -2.39 16.29 4.05
CA GLN A 268 -1.49 15.63 4.99
C GLN A 268 -1.74 16.10 6.42
N ARG A 269 -1.73 15.15 7.35
CA ARG A 269 -1.76 15.43 8.78
C ARG A 269 -0.81 14.49 9.51
N ASN A 270 -0.02 15.02 10.43
CA ASN A 270 0.79 14.19 11.32
C ASN A 270 -0.12 13.48 12.33
N LEU A 271 -0.18 12.15 12.24
CA LEU A 271 -0.98 11.31 13.13
C LEU A 271 -0.17 10.09 13.58
N ARG A 272 -0.50 9.61 14.78
CA ARG A 272 -0.02 8.33 15.28
C ARG A 272 -0.74 7.21 14.55
N GLN A 273 -0.02 6.41 13.77
CA GLN A 273 -0.59 5.34 12.95
C GLN A 273 0.18 4.04 13.07
N TRP A 274 -0.51 2.93 12.81
CA TRP A 274 0.12 1.63 12.60
C TRP A 274 0.68 1.56 11.18
N MET A 275 1.94 1.13 11.07
CA MET A 275 2.67 0.99 9.82
C MET A 275 3.12 -0.46 9.67
N MET A 276 3.16 -0.95 8.44
CA MET A 276 3.81 -2.20 8.09
C MET A 276 5.10 -1.93 7.32
N ARG A 277 6.19 -2.59 7.71
CA ARG A 277 7.53 -2.43 7.12
C ARG A 277 7.66 -3.21 5.81
N ILE A 278 6.77 -2.94 4.86
CA ILE A 278 6.77 -3.59 3.54
C ILE A 278 8.05 -3.27 2.75
N THR A 279 8.65 -2.11 2.97
CA THR A 279 9.88 -1.67 2.31
C THR A 279 11.07 -2.59 2.60
N ALA A 280 11.11 -3.28 3.74
CA ALA A 280 12.12 -4.29 4.03
C ALA A 280 12.04 -5.50 3.08
N TYR A 281 10.90 -5.69 2.41
CA TYR A 281 10.69 -6.71 1.38
C TYR A 281 10.73 -6.13 -0.05
N GLY A 282 11.10 -4.86 -0.22
CA GLY A 282 11.06 -4.16 -1.52
C GLY A 282 11.81 -4.89 -2.63
N ASP A 283 13.07 -5.28 -2.38
CA ASP A 283 13.87 -6.03 -3.36
C ASP A 283 13.22 -7.35 -3.74
N ARG A 284 12.75 -8.10 -2.74
CA ARG A 284 12.08 -9.38 -2.96
C ARG A 284 10.80 -9.22 -3.75
N LEU A 285 10.00 -8.19 -3.46
CA LEU A 285 8.75 -7.90 -4.18
C LEU A 285 9.02 -7.56 -5.65
N VAL A 286 10.13 -6.89 -5.96
CA VAL A 286 10.52 -6.57 -7.35
C VAL A 286 11.07 -7.80 -8.06
N ASP A 287 12.03 -8.49 -7.44
CA ASP A 287 12.75 -9.61 -8.07
C ASP A 287 11.83 -10.83 -8.27
N ASP A 288 10.94 -11.10 -7.30
CA ASP A 288 10.04 -12.25 -7.39
C ASP A 288 8.93 -12.06 -8.47
N LEU A 289 8.76 -10.86 -9.06
CA LEU A 289 7.86 -10.64 -10.22
C LEU A 289 8.28 -11.46 -11.45
N ASP A 290 9.56 -11.77 -11.58
CA ASP A 290 10.10 -12.55 -12.71
C ASP A 290 9.66 -14.02 -12.65
N LEU A 291 9.22 -14.49 -11.48
CA LEU A 291 8.71 -15.84 -11.26
C LEU A 291 7.23 -15.98 -11.63
N LEU A 292 6.52 -14.87 -11.77
CA LEU A 292 5.08 -14.85 -11.95
C LEU A 292 4.70 -14.98 -13.41
N ASP A 293 3.78 -15.88 -13.72
CA ASP A 293 3.10 -15.94 -15.02
C ASP A 293 1.95 -14.90 -15.06
N TRP A 294 2.33 -13.62 -14.97
CA TRP A 294 1.43 -12.48 -14.93
C TRP A 294 1.62 -11.58 -16.15
N PRO A 295 0.58 -10.80 -16.56
CA PRO A 295 0.74 -9.84 -17.64
C PRO A 295 1.84 -8.81 -17.35
N GLU A 296 2.73 -8.56 -18.34
CA GLU A 296 3.87 -7.65 -18.16
C GLU A 296 3.47 -6.22 -17.78
N LYS A 297 2.28 -5.78 -18.20
CA LYS A 297 1.72 -4.49 -17.77
C LYS A 297 1.59 -4.42 -16.24
N VAL A 298 1.09 -5.48 -15.60
CA VAL A 298 0.91 -5.52 -14.14
C VAL A 298 2.28 -5.54 -13.44
N LYS A 299 3.22 -6.36 -13.92
CA LYS A 299 4.59 -6.39 -13.37
C LYS A 299 5.27 -5.03 -13.49
N THR A 300 5.17 -4.38 -14.65
CA THR A 300 5.76 -3.05 -14.90
C THR A 300 5.17 -1.99 -13.97
N MET A 301 3.85 -1.98 -13.77
CA MET A 301 3.20 -1.09 -12.82
C MET A 301 3.75 -1.28 -11.39
N GLN A 302 3.94 -2.52 -10.95
CA GLN A 302 4.50 -2.80 -9.63
C GLN A 302 5.98 -2.41 -9.51
N ARG A 303 6.81 -2.69 -10.53
CA ARG A 303 8.23 -2.26 -10.53
C ARG A 303 8.35 -0.74 -10.43
N ASN A 304 7.52 -0.02 -11.17
CA ASN A 304 7.51 1.45 -11.14
C ASN A 304 6.99 1.99 -9.80
N TRP A 305 5.98 1.34 -9.20
CA TRP A 305 5.46 1.72 -7.89
C TRP A 305 6.50 1.51 -6.78
N ILE A 306 7.20 0.37 -6.78
CA ILE A 306 8.24 0.08 -5.80
C ILE A 306 9.45 0.99 -6.02
N GLY A 307 9.79 1.30 -7.28
CA GLY A 307 10.73 2.35 -7.61
C GLY A 307 12.16 2.10 -7.11
N ARG A 308 12.63 0.85 -7.17
CA ARG A 308 14.01 0.51 -6.79
C ARG A 308 15.00 1.36 -7.58
N SER A 309 15.88 2.06 -6.87
CA SER A 309 16.93 2.89 -7.46
C SER A 309 18.26 2.61 -6.77
N GLU A 310 19.33 2.64 -7.56
CA GLU A 310 20.70 2.55 -7.07
C GLU A 310 21.32 3.94 -7.10
N GLY A 311 22.09 4.27 -6.06
CA GLY A 311 22.64 5.60 -5.89
C GLY A 311 23.75 5.62 -4.85
N ALA A 312 24.22 6.81 -4.51
CA ALA A 312 25.25 7.03 -3.52
C ALA A 312 24.76 7.97 -2.41
N GLN A 313 25.15 7.65 -1.17
CA GLN A 313 25.16 8.60 -0.07
C GLN A 313 26.46 9.39 -0.11
N VAL A 314 26.35 10.71 -0.21
CA VAL A 314 27.50 11.61 -0.29
C VAL A 314 27.46 12.57 0.88
N ARG A 315 28.54 12.59 1.65
CA ARG A 315 28.69 13.46 2.82
C ARG A 315 29.37 14.77 2.44
N PHE A 316 28.70 15.89 2.68
CA PHE A 316 29.22 17.24 2.47
C PHE A 316 29.53 17.89 3.82
N ALA A 317 30.74 18.43 3.99
CA ALA A 317 31.07 19.21 5.17
C ALA A 317 30.39 20.58 5.10
N LEU A 318 29.82 21.04 6.22
CA LEU A 318 29.14 22.32 6.35
C LEU A 318 29.97 23.30 7.19
N GLY A 319 30.00 24.55 6.75
CA GLY A 319 30.71 25.63 7.44
C GLY A 319 30.27 27.02 7.03
N ARG A 320 30.84 28.02 7.72
CA ARG A 320 30.58 29.44 7.43
C ARG A 320 31.51 29.99 6.35
N ARG A 321 32.62 29.30 6.07
CA ARG A 321 33.62 29.64 5.07
C ARG A 321 34.18 28.36 4.44
N GLU A 322 34.78 28.50 3.26
CA GLU A 322 35.50 27.41 2.60
C GLU A 322 36.60 26.86 3.54
N GLY A 323 36.62 25.55 3.76
CA GLY A 323 37.57 24.87 4.67
C GLY A 323 37.20 24.86 6.15
N ASP A 324 36.10 25.51 6.57
CA ASP A 324 35.53 25.38 7.92
C ASP A 324 34.57 24.18 7.93
N ALA A 325 34.89 23.12 8.68
CA ALA A 325 34.06 21.92 8.79
C ALA A 325 33.52 21.81 10.22
N SER A 326 32.38 22.45 10.46
CA SER A 326 31.73 22.49 11.78
C SER A 326 30.59 21.47 11.92
N SER A 327 30.02 21.04 10.79
CA SER A 327 29.01 19.96 10.73
C SER A 327 29.12 19.23 9.38
N ALA A 328 28.24 18.26 9.12
CA ALA A 328 28.10 17.65 7.81
C ALA A 328 26.64 17.30 7.54
N VAL A 329 26.28 17.25 6.27
CA VAL A 329 25.00 16.75 5.78
C VAL A 329 25.25 15.64 4.78
N GLU A 330 24.41 14.62 4.81
CA GLU A 330 24.42 13.53 3.86
C GLU A 330 23.32 13.74 2.83
N VAL A 331 23.64 13.50 1.57
CA VAL A 331 22.70 13.59 0.44
C VAL A 331 22.64 12.22 -0.23
N PHE A 332 21.43 11.78 -0.61
CA PHE A 332 21.27 10.65 -1.52
C PHE A 332 21.09 11.15 -2.95
N THR A 333 21.84 10.58 -3.90
CA THR A 333 21.66 10.84 -5.33
C THR A 333 21.73 9.54 -6.13
N THR A 334 20.84 9.39 -7.11
CA THR A 334 20.89 8.32 -8.12
C THR A 334 21.84 8.66 -9.28
N ARG A 335 22.40 9.88 -9.29
CA ARG A 335 23.34 10.39 -10.30
C ARG A 335 24.65 10.82 -9.64
N PRO A 336 25.42 9.91 -9.02
CA PRO A 336 26.72 10.27 -8.44
C PRO A 336 27.74 10.73 -9.49
N ASP A 337 27.54 10.38 -10.77
CA ASP A 337 28.33 10.84 -11.91
C ASP A 337 28.32 12.37 -12.06
N THR A 338 27.26 13.06 -11.64
CA THR A 338 27.09 14.50 -11.82
C THR A 338 27.64 15.33 -10.66
N LEU A 339 28.26 14.70 -9.66
CA LEU A 339 28.71 15.34 -8.41
C LEU A 339 29.68 16.52 -8.63
N PHE A 340 30.49 16.49 -9.70
CA PHE A 340 31.39 17.61 -10.06
C PHE A 340 30.64 18.87 -10.55
N GLY A 341 29.42 18.70 -11.07
CA GLY A 341 28.57 19.77 -11.56
C GLY A 341 27.65 20.35 -10.49
N ALA A 342 27.72 19.88 -9.24
CA ALA A 342 26.94 20.44 -8.15
C ALA A 342 27.36 21.90 -7.91
N THR A 343 26.42 22.83 -8.02
CA THR A 343 26.68 24.28 -7.91
C THR A 343 26.07 24.91 -6.66
N PHE A 344 25.06 24.27 -6.07
CA PHE A 344 24.49 24.64 -4.78
C PHE A 344 23.90 23.41 -4.10
N MET A 345 23.47 23.57 -2.85
CA MET A 345 22.81 22.53 -2.07
C MET A 345 21.47 23.05 -1.57
N VAL A 346 20.48 22.17 -1.46
CA VAL A 346 19.16 22.52 -0.95
C VAL A 346 18.76 21.59 0.18
N LEU A 347 18.30 22.19 1.28
CA LEU A 347 17.77 21.50 2.45
C LEU A 347 16.27 21.68 2.53
N ALA A 348 15.58 20.67 3.04
CA ALA A 348 14.19 20.78 3.43
C ALA A 348 14.02 21.88 4.51
N PRO A 349 12.92 22.63 4.53
CA PRO A 349 12.64 23.65 5.55
C PRO A 349 12.69 23.11 6.98
N GLU A 350 12.32 21.86 7.20
CA GLU A 350 12.32 21.22 8.52
C GLU A 350 13.73 20.81 9.00
N SER A 351 14.75 20.88 8.14
CA SER A 351 16.11 20.44 8.47
C SER A 351 16.74 21.33 9.52
N THR A 352 17.19 20.75 10.64
CA THR A 352 17.85 21.46 11.76
C THR A 352 19.39 21.44 11.67
N VAL A 353 19.96 20.78 10.65
CA VAL A 353 21.41 20.53 10.52
C VAL A 353 22.25 21.82 10.46
N ILE A 354 21.62 22.94 10.06
CA ILE A 354 22.26 24.25 9.92
C ILE A 354 22.04 25.20 11.11
N ASP A 355 21.18 24.88 12.08
CA ASP A 355 20.69 25.86 13.06
C ASP A 355 21.80 26.49 13.91
N GLY A 356 22.90 25.76 14.16
CA GLY A 356 24.09 26.29 14.85
C GLY A 356 25.10 27.01 13.94
N LEU A 357 24.93 26.93 12.62
CA LEU A 357 25.89 27.42 11.63
C LEU A 357 25.48 28.76 10.99
N VAL A 358 24.18 29.09 11.01
CA VAL A 358 23.65 30.33 10.41
C VAL A 358 24.41 31.55 10.96
N PRO A 359 25.03 32.38 10.09
CA PRO A 359 25.77 33.55 10.53
C PRO A 359 24.84 34.71 10.91
N ALA A 360 25.32 35.60 11.79
CA ALA A 360 24.55 36.76 12.25
C ALA A 360 24.33 37.85 11.17
N ALA A 361 25.19 37.88 10.14
CA ALA A 361 25.09 38.78 9.00
C ALA A 361 25.33 38.00 7.71
N TRP A 362 24.83 38.51 6.59
CA TRP A 362 25.04 37.92 5.27
C TRP A 362 26.55 37.85 4.94
N PRO A 363 27.04 36.70 4.43
CA PRO A 363 28.40 36.61 3.91
C PRO A 363 28.67 37.63 2.80
N GLU A 364 29.92 38.09 2.70
CA GLU A 364 30.35 38.98 1.61
C GLU A 364 30.11 38.31 0.26
N GLY A 365 29.57 39.07 -0.71
CA GLY A 365 29.21 38.54 -2.03
C GLY A 365 27.84 37.87 -2.11
N THR A 366 27.06 37.86 -1.02
CA THR A 366 25.65 37.44 -1.07
C THR A 366 24.87 38.30 -2.05
N LYS A 367 24.15 37.66 -2.98
CA LYS A 367 23.30 38.37 -3.96
C LYS A 367 22.00 38.79 -3.29
N ASP A 368 21.50 39.98 -3.59
CA ASP A 368 20.23 40.49 -3.02
C ASP A 368 19.07 39.52 -3.26
N ALA A 369 19.01 38.90 -4.44
CA ALA A 369 18.01 37.90 -4.82
C ALA A 369 18.01 36.65 -3.93
N TRP A 370 19.08 36.39 -3.18
CA TRP A 370 19.19 35.20 -2.31
C TRP A 370 18.66 35.44 -0.89
N THR A 371 18.49 36.70 -0.50
CA THR A 371 18.15 37.08 0.88
C THR A 371 16.64 37.04 1.17
N GLY A 372 15.81 36.98 0.13
CA GLY A 372 14.37 37.15 0.25
C GLY A 372 13.95 38.54 0.78
N GLY A 373 14.84 39.54 0.71
CA GLY A 373 14.60 40.90 1.23
C GLY A 373 14.82 41.06 2.73
N HIS A 374 15.41 40.06 3.41
CA HIS A 374 15.64 40.08 4.84
C HIS A 374 17.02 40.64 5.22
N ALA A 375 17.11 41.29 6.39
CA ALA A 375 18.35 41.92 6.85
C ALA A 375 19.40 40.91 7.30
N THR A 376 18.97 39.74 7.79
CA THR A 376 19.88 38.66 8.24
C THR A 376 19.45 37.29 7.72
N PRO A 377 20.39 36.33 7.59
CA PRO A 377 20.06 34.96 7.21
C PRO A 377 19.07 34.28 8.17
N ALA A 378 19.17 34.56 9.47
CA ALA A 378 18.30 33.99 10.49
C ALA A 378 16.84 34.42 10.33
N GLU A 379 16.60 35.71 10.05
CA GLU A 379 15.25 36.23 9.78
C GLU A 379 14.66 35.61 8.50
N ALA A 380 15.48 35.50 7.46
CA ALA A 380 15.08 34.94 6.18
C ALA A 380 14.69 33.46 6.31
N LEU A 381 15.50 32.69 7.03
CA LEU A 381 15.23 31.27 7.29
C LEU A 381 13.99 31.07 8.17
N ALA A 382 13.83 31.85 9.24
CA ALA A 382 12.66 31.75 10.12
C ALA A 382 11.36 32.09 9.37
N SER A 383 11.38 33.16 8.57
CA SER A 383 10.28 33.57 7.71
C SER A 383 9.91 32.47 6.70
N TYR A 384 10.92 31.94 5.99
CA TYR A 384 10.71 30.90 4.98
C TYR A 384 10.19 29.59 5.60
N ARG A 385 10.77 29.14 6.72
CA ARG A 385 10.31 27.95 7.45
C ARG A 385 8.87 28.09 7.92
N SER A 386 8.49 29.26 8.44
CA SER A 386 7.12 29.54 8.87
C SER A 386 6.14 29.47 7.68
N ALA A 387 6.50 30.08 6.55
CA ALA A 387 5.70 30.04 5.33
C ALA A 387 5.58 28.62 4.73
N ALA A 388 6.66 27.84 4.78
CA ALA A 388 6.67 26.46 4.32
C ALA A 388 5.84 25.54 5.24
N ALA A 389 5.93 25.71 6.56
CA ALA A 389 5.16 24.94 7.54
C ALA A 389 3.64 25.18 7.46
N ALA A 390 3.22 26.30 6.86
CA ALA A 390 1.82 26.60 6.59
C ALA A 390 1.28 25.92 5.32
N LYS A 391 2.13 25.23 4.55
CA LYS A 391 1.79 24.50 3.32
C LYS A 391 1.87 22.99 3.55
N THR A 392 1.08 22.23 2.81
CA THR A 392 1.16 20.76 2.73
C THR A 392 2.26 20.32 1.74
N ASP A 393 2.77 19.09 1.82
CA ASP A 393 3.79 18.62 0.86
C ASP A 393 3.25 18.65 -0.59
N LEU A 394 1.97 18.35 -0.78
CA LEU A 394 1.30 18.44 -2.09
C LEU A 394 1.31 19.87 -2.64
N GLU A 395 1.00 20.87 -1.81
CA GLU A 395 1.08 22.28 -2.20
C GLU A 395 2.52 22.71 -2.52
N ARG A 396 3.51 22.08 -1.88
CA ARG A 396 4.93 22.34 -2.12
C ARG A 396 5.45 21.68 -3.41
N GLN A 397 4.86 20.55 -3.81
CA GLN A 397 5.23 19.80 -5.03
C GLN A 397 4.36 20.12 -6.25
N ALA A 398 3.35 20.99 -6.13
CA ALA A 398 2.44 21.32 -7.22
C ALA A 398 3.18 21.87 -8.46
N GLU A 399 2.99 21.22 -9.61
CA GLU A 399 3.57 21.63 -10.89
C GLU A 399 3.07 23.02 -11.32
N GLY A 400 3.95 23.81 -11.94
CA GLY A 400 3.64 25.17 -12.41
C GLY A 400 3.67 26.26 -11.34
N ARG A 401 4.03 25.91 -10.10
CA ARG A 401 4.26 26.90 -9.03
C ARG A 401 5.62 27.56 -9.19
N GLU A 402 5.72 28.81 -8.74
CA GLU A 402 7.01 29.50 -8.63
C GLU A 402 7.90 28.77 -7.61
N LYS A 403 9.09 28.32 -8.05
CA LYS A 403 10.10 27.73 -7.16
C LYS A 403 10.65 28.84 -6.27
N THR A 404 10.57 28.66 -4.96
CA THR A 404 11.07 29.65 -4.00
C THR A 404 12.15 29.02 -3.13
N GLY A 405 13.03 29.84 -2.57
CA GLY A 405 14.06 29.40 -1.63
C GLY A 405 14.86 30.56 -1.09
N VAL A 406 15.59 30.31 0.01
CA VAL A 406 16.39 31.33 0.67
C VAL A 406 17.79 30.81 0.98
N PHE A 407 18.80 31.65 0.76
CA PHE A 407 20.18 31.31 1.12
C PHE A 407 20.35 31.35 2.64
N THR A 408 21.07 30.38 3.17
CA THR A 408 21.23 30.20 4.62
C THR A 408 22.42 30.97 5.20
N GLY A 409 23.30 31.50 4.34
CA GLY A 409 24.61 32.01 4.75
C GLY A 409 25.65 30.92 5.03
N VAL A 410 25.27 29.64 4.90
CA VAL A 410 26.13 28.46 5.10
C VAL A 410 26.58 27.93 3.75
N PHE A 411 27.80 27.38 3.73
CA PHE A 411 28.36 26.71 2.57
C PHE A 411 28.60 25.23 2.87
N ALA A 412 28.40 24.39 1.85
CA ALA A 412 28.80 22.99 1.83
C ALA A 412 30.09 22.84 1.03
N THR A 413 30.99 21.94 1.43
CA THR A 413 32.19 21.63 0.65
C THR A 413 31.91 20.40 -0.20
N ASN A 414 32.02 20.54 -1.52
CA ASN A 414 31.90 19.41 -2.44
C ASN A 414 33.08 18.45 -2.25
N PRO A 415 32.86 17.16 -1.93
CA PRO A 415 33.94 16.26 -1.54
C PRO A 415 34.88 15.89 -2.70
N VAL A 416 34.45 16.03 -3.97
CA VAL A 416 35.29 15.60 -5.11
C VAL A 416 36.17 16.70 -5.69
N ASN A 417 35.71 17.95 -5.68
CA ASN A 417 36.45 19.09 -6.25
C ASN A 417 36.79 20.17 -5.22
N GLN A 418 36.37 19.99 -3.95
CA GLN A 418 36.61 20.89 -2.81
C GLN A 418 36.00 22.30 -2.95
N THR A 419 35.11 22.52 -3.93
CA THR A 419 34.49 23.83 -4.12
C THR A 419 33.41 24.10 -3.08
N ALA A 420 33.34 25.34 -2.59
CA ALA A 420 32.24 25.80 -1.73
C ALA A 420 30.92 25.94 -2.52
N LEU A 421 29.88 25.30 -2.02
CA LEU A 421 28.51 25.32 -2.55
C LEU A 421 27.62 26.12 -1.60
N PRO A 422 26.93 27.18 -2.05
CA PRO A 422 25.95 27.87 -1.22
C PRO A 422 24.79 26.93 -0.85
N VAL A 423 24.41 26.93 0.43
CA VAL A 423 23.30 26.10 0.94
C VAL A 423 22.02 26.93 1.02
N PHE A 424 20.98 26.45 0.36
CA PHE A 424 19.64 27.03 0.35
C PHE A 424 18.67 26.16 1.13
N VAL A 425 17.56 26.77 1.54
CA VAL A 425 16.36 26.08 2.00
C VAL A 425 15.25 26.37 1.01
N ALA A 426 14.59 25.32 0.50
CA ALA A 426 13.51 25.43 -0.47
C ALA A 426 12.42 24.39 -0.22
N ASP A 427 11.18 24.73 -0.54
CA ASP A 427 10.02 23.91 -0.22
C ASP A 427 9.84 22.68 -1.12
N TYR A 428 10.43 22.64 -2.30
CA TYR A 428 10.37 21.46 -3.17
C TYR A 428 11.18 20.24 -2.64
N VAL A 429 12.10 20.45 -1.68
CA VAL A 429 12.81 19.37 -0.99
C VAL A 429 12.02 18.95 0.24
N LEU A 430 11.61 17.68 0.31
CA LEU A 430 10.83 17.13 1.43
C LEU A 430 11.71 16.36 2.39
N SER A 431 11.52 16.58 3.69
CA SER A 431 12.25 15.86 4.75
C SER A 431 11.98 14.36 4.79
N GLY A 432 10.83 13.91 4.29
CA GLY A 432 10.45 12.49 4.22
C GLY A 432 11.05 11.71 3.05
N TYR A 433 11.77 12.37 2.12
CA TYR A 433 12.38 11.73 0.96
C TYR A 433 13.91 11.79 1.02
N GLY A 434 14.57 10.64 0.91
CA GLY A 434 16.02 10.52 1.08
C GLY A 434 16.47 11.00 2.45
N THR A 435 17.41 11.94 2.48
CA THR A 435 17.96 12.55 3.71
C THR A 435 17.36 13.92 4.02
N GLY A 436 16.38 14.39 3.23
CA GLY A 436 15.87 15.76 3.32
C GLY A 436 16.86 16.83 2.84
N ALA A 437 17.87 16.43 2.07
CA ALA A 437 18.88 17.29 1.47
C ALA A 437 19.23 16.79 0.06
N ILE A 438 19.49 17.71 -0.87
CA ILE A 438 19.94 17.40 -2.23
C ILE A 438 21.14 18.25 -2.64
N MET A 439 21.98 17.68 -3.50
CA MET A 439 22.97 18.43 -4.27
C MET A 439 22.29 18.87 -5.57
N ALA A 440 22.47 20.13 -5.96
CA ALA A 440 21.80 20.67 -7.12
C ALA A 440 22.75 20.79 -8.31
N VAL A 441 22.40 20.15 -9.44
CA VAL A 441 23.15 20.10 -10.69
C VAL A 441 22.26 20.61 -11.84
N PRO A 442 22.12 21.95 -12.02
CA PRO A 442 21.22 22.53 -13.03
C PRO A 442 21.52 22.13 -14.48
N ALA A 443 22.72 21.61 -14.75
CA ALA A 443 23.09 21.12 -16.08
C ALA A 443 22.42 19.78 -16.43
N GLU A 444 21.97 19.01 -15.43
CA GLU A 444 21.55 17.61 -15.57
C GLU A 444 20.21 17.30 -14.89
N ASP A 445 19.65 18.24 -14.09
CA ASP A 445 18.32 18.13 -13.47
C ASP A 445 17.52 19.43 -13.70
N GLU A 446 16.36 19.32 -14.36
CA GLU A 446 15.51 20.48 -14.68
C GLU A 446 14.84 21.11 -13.44
N ARG A 447 14.83 20.40 -12.31
CA ARG A 447 14.28 20.91 -11.05
C ARG A 447 15.25 21.86 -10.36
N ASP A 448 16.55 21.62 -10.52
CA ASP A 448 17.64 22.44 -10.01
C ASP A 448 17.82 23.73 -10.83
#